data_AF-A0A6A1Q168-F1
#
_entry.id   AF-A0A6A1Q168-F1
#
_cell.length_a   1.000
_cell.length_b   1.000
_cell.length_c   1.000
_cell.angle_alpha   90.00
_cell.angle_beta   90.00
_cell.angle_gamma   90.00
#
_symmetry.space_group_name_H-M   'P 1'
#
loop_
_entity.id
_entity.type
_entity.pdbx_description
1 polymer ?
#
loop_
_entity_poly.entity_id
_entity_poly.type
_entity_poly.pdbx_seq_one_letter_code
_entity_poly.pdbx_strand_id
1 'polypeptide(L)' 'TRIAAYWSQQYRCLYPGTVVRGLLGLEDDGDLITVEFDDGDTGRIPLSHIRLLPPDYKIQ' A
#
# COMPACT_ATOMS: atom_id res chain seq x y z
N THR A 1 0.49 7.93 -5.09
CA THR A 1 -0.69 7.22 -5.64
C THR A 1 -1.52 6.70 -4.50
N ARG A 2 -2.84 6.93 -4.51
CA ARG A 2 -3.76 6.42 -3.49
C ARG A 2 -4.14 4.98 -3.79
N ILE A 3 -4.08 4.14 -2.78
CA ILE A 3 -4.36 2.72 -2.89
C ILE A 3 -5.14 2.23 -1.68
N ALA A 4 -5.70 1.02 -1.79
CA ALA A 4 -6.13 0.23 -0.66
C ALA A 4 -5.48 -1.16 -0.73
N ALA A 5 -5.07 -1.70 0.41
CA ALA A 5 -4.31 -2.94 0.49
C ALA A 5 -4.69 -3.77 1.72
N TYR A 6 -4.49 -5.08 1.65
CA TYR A 6 -4.57 -5.95 2.83
C TYR A 6 -3.29 -5.81 3.65
N TRP A 7 -3.40 -5.31 4.88
CA TRP A 7 -2.30 -5.23 5.83
C TRP A 7 -1.77 -6.62 6.22
N SER A 8 -2.70 -7.57 6.44
CA SER A 8 -2.42 -8.99 6.62
C SER A 8 -3.61 -9.80 6.11
N GLN A 9 -3.36 -10.98 5.52
CA GLN A 9 -4.42 -11.89 5.05
C GLN A 9 -5.35 -12.35 6.18
N GLN A 10 -4.94 -12.18 7.44
CA GLN A 10 -5.77 -12.48 8.61
C GLN A 10 -6.87 -11.44 8.82
N TYR A 11 -6.63 -10.18 8.44
CA TYR A 11 -7.61 -9.10 8.51
C TYR A 11 -8.32 -8.99 7.15
N ARG A 12 -9.60 -9.37 7.12
CA ARG A 12 -10.43 -9.41 5.89
C ARG A 12 -10.86 -8.01 5.39
N CYS A 13 -10.09 -6.97 5.70
CA CYS A 13 -10.38 -5.59 5.34
C CYS A 13 -9.24 -4.98 4.51
N LEU A 14 -9.59 -4.13 3.56
CA LEU A 14 -8.64 -3.30 2.83
C LEU A 14 -8.46 -1.98 3.59
N TYR A 15 -7.21 -1.59 3.78
CA TYR A 15 -6.84 -0.36 4.46
C TYR A 15 -6.34 0.65 3.42
N PRO A 16 -6.82 1.91 3.46
CA PRO A 16 -6.36 2.95 2.54
C PRO A 16 -4.95 3.40 2.90
N GLY A 17 -4.19 3.79 1.89
CA GLY A 17 -2.83 4.28 2.06
C GLY A 17 -2.26 4.91 0.81
N THR A 18 -0.99 5.28 0.90
CA THR A 18 -0.23 5.93 -0.16
C THR A 18 1.00 5.10 -0.49
N VAL A 19 1.22 4.87 -1.80
CA VAL A 19 2.48 4.28 -2.27
C VAL A 19 3.62 5.24 -2.02
N VAL A 20 4.62 4.78 -1.27
CA VAL A 20 5.90 5.47 -1.07
C VAL A 20 6.97 4.77 -1.91
N ARG A 21 7.53 5.49 -2.87
CA ARG A 21 8.66 4.96 -3.66
C ARG A 21 9.89 4.97 -2.75
N GLY A 22 10.38 3.79 -2.39
CA GLY A 22 11.67 3.66 -1.72
C GLY A 22 12.78 4.32 -2.53
N LEU A 23 13.74 4.94 -1.85
CA LEU A 23 14.93 5.49 -2.47
C LEU A 23 15.63 4.37 -3.26
N LEU A 24 15.84 4.59 -4.54
CA LEU A 24 16.49 3.67 -5.48
C LEU A 24 17.72 3.01 -4.83
N GLY A 25 17.70 1.69 -4.64
CA GLY A 25 18.95 0.97 -4.34
C GLY A 25 18.88 -0.29 -3.49
N LEU A 26 17.75 -0.64 -2.85
CA LEU A 26 17.66 -1.87 -2.06
C LEU A 26 16.67 -2.86 -2.69
N GLU A 27 17.19 -3.52 -3.73
CA GLU A 27 17.22 -4.97 -3.89
C GLU A 27 15.89 -5.75 -3.75
N ASP A 28 15.44 -6.24 -4.90
CA ASP A 28 15.03 -7.63 -5.12
C ASP A 28 13.84 -8.18 -4.31
N ASP A 29 12.75 -7.44 -4.24
CA ASP A 29 11.43 -8.08 -4.15
C ASP A 29 10.58 -7.47 -5.26
N GLY A 30 10.72 -7.99 -6.48
CA GLY A 30 10.23 -7.39 -7.72
C GLY A 30 8.76 -6.99 -7.75
N ASP A 31 7.95 -7.46 -6.80
CA ASP A 31 6.53 -7.17 -6.69
C ASP A 31 6.09 -6.57 -5.33
N LEU A 32 7.01 -6.27 -4.40
CA LEU A 32 6.64 -5.63 -3.13
C LEU A 32 6.70 -4.10 -3.22
N ILE A 33 5.60 -3.45 -2.89
CA ILE A 33 5.46 -2.00 -2.86
C ILE A 33 5.36 -1.54 -1.42
N THR A 34 6.17 -0.54 -1.06
CA THR A 34 6.05 0.10 0.26
C THR A 34 4.83 1.02 0.27
N VAL A 35 3.98 0.84 1.28
CA VAL A 35 2.74 1.58 1.50
C VAL A 35 2.79 2.18 2.90
N GLU A 36 2.51 3.48 2.98
CA GLU A 36 2.19 4.17 4.23
C GLU A 36 0.66 4.21 4.34
N PHE A 37 0.10 3.59 5.38
CA PHE A 37 -1.33 3.52 5.63
C PHE A 37 -1.80 4.74 6.42
N ASP A 38 -3.08 5.09 6.26
CA ASP A 38 -3.65 6.31 6.85
C ASP A 38 -3.71 6.26 8.40
N ASP A 39 -3.50 5.10 9.03
CA ASP A 39 -3.40 4.93 10.48
C ASP A 39 -1.98 5.15 11.03
N GLY A 40 -1.01 5.44 10.16
CA GLY A 40 0.39 5.70 10.50
C GLY A 40 1.29 4.48 10.38
N ASP A 41 0.76 3.31 10.03
CA ASP A 41 1.53 2.10 9.83
C ASP A 41 2.22 2.09 8.44
N THR A 42 3.36 1.40 8.34
CA THR A 42 4.09 1.23 7.07
C THR A 42 4.34 -0.24 6.80
N GLY A 43 3.99 -0.70 5.60
CA GLY A 43 4.11 -2.11 5.21
C GLY A 43 4.63 -2.29 3.79
N ARG A 44 5.26 -3.45 3.52
CA ARG A 44 5.61 -3.90 2.17
C ARG A 44 4.52 -4.85 1.68
N ILE A 45 3.80 -4.45 0.64
CA ILE A 45 2.61 -5.16 0.15
C ILE A 45 2.87 -5.71 -1.26
N PRO A 46 2.55 -6.99 -1.53
CA PRO A 46 2.58 -7.54 -2.88
C PRO A 46 1.66 -6.75 -3.82
N LEU A 47 2.12 -6.46 -5.04
CA LEU A 47 1.35 -5.72 -6.04
C LEU A 47 -0.03 -6.35 -6.30
N SER A 48 -0.13 -7.68 -6.25
CA SER A 48 -1.38 -8.43 -6.40
C SER A 48 -2.44 -8.10 -5.33
N HIS A 49 -2.02 -7.61 -4.17
CA HIS A 49 -2.88 -7.24 -3.05
C HIS A 49 -3.25 -5.74 -3.03
N ILE A 50 -2.74 -4.96 -3.99
CA ILE A 50 -2.99 -3.53 -4.09
C ILE A 50 -4.21 -3.27 -4.99
N ARG A 51 -5.06 -2.35 -4.58
CA ARG A 51 -6.17 -1.81 -5.38
C ARG A 51 -5.97 -0.31 -5.53
N LEU A 52 -6.00 0.18 -6.76
CA LEU A 52 -5.93 1.62 -7.01
C LEU A 52 -7.23 2.27 -6.54
N LEU A 53 -7.10 3.36 -5.79
CA LEU A 53 -8.23 4.21 -5.47
C LEU A 53 -8.38 5.31 -6.53
N PRO A 54 -9.61 5.84 -6.74
CA PRO A 54 -9.81 7.00 -7.59
C PRO A 54 -8.93 8.18 -7.17
N PRO A 55 -8.47 9.04 -8.10
CA PRO A 55 -7.65 10.21 -7.78
C PRO A 55 -8.31 11.19 -6.80
N ASP A 56 -9.65 11.23 -6.81
CA ASP A 56 -10.51 12.07 -5.98
C ASP A 56 -10.94 11.41 -4.66
N TYR A 57 -10.46 10.19 -4.36
CA TYR A 57 -10.77 9.50 -3.11
C TYR A 57 -10.45 10.38 -1.90
N LYS A 58 -11.47 10.67 -1.09
CA LYS A 58 -11.36 11.45 0.14
C LYS A 58 -11.39 10.53 1.35
N ILE A 59 -10.50 10.82 2.29
CA ILE A 59 -10.59 10.30 3.65
C ILE A 59 -11.68 11.15 4.33
N GLN A 60 -12.69 10.50 4.89
CA GLN A 60 -13.84 11.16 5.51
C GLN A 60 -13.56 11.51 6.96
#